data_AF-A0A0F7S5W5-F1
#
_entry.id   AF-A0A0F7S5W5-F1
#
_cell.length_a   1.000
_cell.length_b   1.000
_cell.length_c   1.000
_cell.angle_alpha   90.00
_cell.angle_beta   90.00
_cell.angle_gamma   90.00
#
_symmetry.space_group_name_H-M   'P 1'
#
loop_
_entity.id
_entity.type
_entity.pdbx_description
1 polymer ?
#
loop_
_entity_poly.entity_id
_entity_poly.type
_entity_poly.pdbx_seq_one_letter_code
_entity_poly.pdbx_strand_id
1 'polypeptide(L)'
;MYATSHLQTHHQLVPCRPTVEQVSVGKFFSTFGQDRNTKEQVLGKGSWKLKDWPPSAKFKHEFPELYEDFNCAVPAPDYTTREGILNLGSCYPAGVLQPNLGPKMYNAWPSSEVAGGHGMTWLHMDIANMVNIMLYAAPSTGNDVAEEHQPGVAAWDIFELKTPTRFELF
;
A
#
# COMPACT_ATOMS: atom_id res chain seq x y z
N MET A 1 20.92 2.97 6.93
CA MET A 1 21.72 3.91 6.11
C MET A 1 22.40 3.07 5.02
N TYR A 2 22.24 3.47 3.75
CA TYR A 2 22.74 2.86 2.50
C TYR A 2 22.08 1.57 1.98
N ALA A 3 21.08 1.77 1.13
CA ALA A 3 20.84 0.92 -0.05
C ALA A 3 20.86 1.83 -1.28
N THR A 4 22.06 2.20 -1.73
CA THR A 4 22.28 2.80 -3.06
C THR A 4 22.57 1.68 -4.05
N SER A 5 21.54 1.19 -4.74
CA SER A 5 21.73 0.51 -6.04
C SER A 5 20.44 0.49 -6.86
N HIS A 6 20.47 1.22 -7.98
CA HIS A 6 19.78 0.90 -9.22
C HIS A 6 18.26 0.78 -9.24
N LEU A 7 17.50 1.80 -8.83
CA LEU A 7 16.08 1.90 -9.20
C LEU A 7 15.67 3.37 -9.44
N GLN A 8 16.18 3.97 -10.52
CA GLN A 8 15.41 5.01 -11.24
C GLN A 8 14.27 4.31 -12.00
N THR A 9 13.41 3.62 -11.28
CA THR A 9 12.17 3.10 -11.82
C THR A 9 11.12 4.17 -11.59
N HIS A 10 10.82 4.83 -12.69
CA HIS A 10 9.68 5.69 -12.87
C HIS A 10 8.42 4.82 -12.74
N HIS A 11 7.62 5.03 -11.68
CA HIS A 11 6.40 4.25 -11.43
C HIS A 11 5.15 5.12 -11.58
N GLN A 12 4.04 4.48 -11.93
CA GLN A 12 2.75 5.16 -12.06
C GLN A 12 2.32 5.75 -10.71
N LEU A 13 2.39 7.07 -10.62
CA LEU A 13 1.63 7.82 -9.65
C LEU A 13 0.33 8.27 -10.32
N VAL A 14 -0.80 8.10 -9.63
CA VAL A 14 -2.12 8.41 -10.16
C VAL A 14 -2.66 9.65 -9.47
N PRO A 15 -2.68 10.83 -10.11
CA PRO A 15 -3.51 11.95 -9.67
C PRO A 15 -4.97 11.73 -10.06
N CYS A 16 -5.89 12.44 -9.41
CA CYS A 16 -7.33 12.50 -9.78
C CYS A 16 -7.60 13.15 -11.17
N ARG A 17 -6.53 13.47 -11.93
CA ARG A 17 -6.52 13.76 -13.37
C ARG A 17 -5.50 12.81 -14.03
N PRO A 18 -5.85 12.11 -15.12
CA PRO A 18 -5.05 11.01 -15.66
C PRO A 18 -3.90 11.58 -16.48
N THR A 19 -2.82 11.98 -15.81
CA THR A 19 -1.54 12.18 -16.47
C THR A 19 -0.48 11.54 -15.59
N VAL A 20 0.05 10.42 -16.07
CA VAL A 20 1.06 9.65 -15.35
C VAL A 20 2.34 10.48 -15.32
N GLU A 21 2.71 10.98 -14.15
CA GLU A 21 3.99 11.65 -13.95
C GLU A 21 5.03 10.64 -13.43
N GLN A 22 6.12 10.56 -14.17
CA GLN A 22 7.21 9.64 -13.88
C GLN A 22 8.13 10.23 -12.81
N VAL A 23 7.81 10.00 -11.54
CA VAL A 23 8.64 10.44 -10.41
C VAL A 23 9.44 9.26 -9.83
N SER A 24 10.63 9.53 -9.30
CA SER A 24 11.43 8.50 -8.61
C SER A 24 10.80 8.14 -7.27
N VAL A 25 10.89 6.85 -6.91
CA VAL A 25 10.42 6.32 -5.62
C VAL A 25 11.07 7.05 -4.44
N GLY A 26 12.36 7.35 -4.54
CA GLY A 26 13.08 8.13 -3.52
C GLY A 26 12.53 9.55 -3.33
N LYS A 27 12.17 10.25 -4.43
CA LYS A 27 11.56 11.58 -4.36
C LYS A 27 10.14 11.52 -3.80
N PHE A 28 9.40 10.44 -4.04
CA PHE A 28 8.11 10.21 -3.38
C PHE A 28 8.28 10.03 -1.86
N PHE A 29 9.17 9.13 -1.43
CA PHE A 29 9.40 8.89 0.00
C PHE A 29 10.02 10.08 0.73
N SER A 30 10.82 10.92 0.06
CA SER A 30 11.37 12.14 0.70
C SER A 30 10.30 13.15 1.11
N THR A 31 9.06 13.00 0.62
CA THR A 31 7.94 13.85 1.02
C THR A 31 7.16 13.33 2.23
N PHE A 32 7.44 12.12 2.73
CA PHE A 32 6.77 11.59 3.92
C PHE A 32 7.19 12.39 5.16
N GLY A 33 6.24 12.70 6.03
CA GLY A 33 6.46 13.57 7.21
C GLY A 33 6.68 15.06 6.91
N GLN A 34 6.66 15.48 5.65
CA GLN A 34 6.78 16.89 5.28
C GLN A 34 5.41 17.59 5.31
N ASP A 35 5.41 18.91 5.44
CA ASP A 35 4.20 19.72 5.32
C ASP A 35 3.65 19.74 3.88
N ARG A 36 2.39 20.17 3.74
CA ARG A 36 1.70 20.20 2.45
C ARG A 36 2.41 21.06 1.40
N ASN A 37 2.97 22.22 1.77
CA ASN A 37 3.60 23.11 0.80
C ASN A 37 4.88 22.47 0.26
N THR A 38 5.70 21.89 1.15
CA THR A 38 6.90 21.15 0.75
C THR A 38 6.56 19.96 -0.14
N LYS A 39 5.55 19.17 0.22
CA LYS A 39 5.01 18.07 -0.58
C LYS A 39 4.64 18.54 -2.00
N GLU A 40 3.81 19.58 -2.11
CA GLU A 40 3.32 20.11 -3.38
C GLU A 40 4.43 20.75 -4.23
N GLN A 41 5.48 21.31 -3.63
CA GLN A 41 6.66 21.79 -4.37
C GLN A 41 7.46 20.65 -5.01
N VAL A 42 7.52 19.49 -4.33
CA VAL A 42 8.33 18.35 -4.77
C VAL A 42 7.60 17.53 -5.83
N LEU A 43 6.33 17.17 -5.60
CA LEU A 43 5.55 16.31 -6.49
C LEU A 43 4.47 17.05 -7.27
N GLY A 44 4.10 18.27 -6.89
CA GLY A 44 2.95 18.97 -7.46
C GLY A 44 1.68 18.79 -6.61
N LYS A 45 0.67 19.61 -6.92
CA LYS A 45 -0.63 19.58 -6.24
C LYS A 45 -1.38 18.29 -6.55
N GLY A 46 -1.87 17.62 -5.51
CA GLY A 46 -2.74 16.46 -5.64
C GLY A 46 -2.52 15.41 -4.56
N SER A 47 -3.15 14.26 -4.77
CA SER A 47 -2.96 13.05 -3.96
C SER A 47 -2.09 12.07 -4.74
N TRP A 48 -1.10 11.51 -4.07
CA TRP A 48 -0.09 10.67 -4.69
C TRP A 48 -0.09 9.29 -4.02
N LYS A 49 -0.10 8.23 -4.83
CA LYS A 49 0.03 6.83 -4.38
C LYS A 49 1.03 6.11 -5.25
N LEU A 50 1.93 5.38 -4.61
CA LEU A 50 2.87 4.49 -5.29
C LEU A 50 2.12 3.21 -5.69
N LYS A 51 1.89 3.05 -6.99
CA LYS A 51 1.19 1.89 -7.56
C LYS A 51 2.17 0.77 -7.89
N ASP A 52 1.77 -0.47 -7.60
CA ASP A 52 2.46 -1.70 -8.00
C ASP A 52 3.95 -1.72 -7.62
N TRP A 53 4.30 -1.27 -6.40
CA TRP A 53 5.66 -1.29 -5.89
C TRP A 53 5.82 -2.25 -4.69
N PRO A 54 6.89 -3.07 -4.67
CA PRO A 54 7.78 -3.35 -5.80
C PRO A 54 7.04 -3.99 -6.98
N PRO A 55 7.47 -3.74 -8.23
CA PRO A 55 6.88 -4.37 -9.41
C PRO A 55 7.01 -5.89 -9.27
N SER A 56 5.87 -6.56 -9.07
CA SER A 56 5.74 -8.01 -8.85
C SER A 56 6.62 -8.83 -9.79
N ALA A 57 7.36 -9.88 -9.41
CA ALA A 57 7.11 -10.96 -8.46
C ALA A 57 8.33 -11.23 -7.55
N LYS A 58 9.03 -10.17 -7.18
CA LYS A 58 10.38 -10.27 -6.59
C LYS A 58 10.49 -9.65 -5.21
N PHE A 59 9.41 -9.38 -4.47
CA PHE A 59 9.52 -8.75 -3.14
C PHE A 59 10.56 -9.45 -2.24
N LYS A 60 10.50 -10.79 -2.14
CA LYS A 60 11.49 -11.60 -1.41
C LYS A 60 12.93 -11.43 -1.93
N HIS A 61 13.10 -11.21 -3.23
CA HIS A 61 14.40 -11.05 -3.86
C HIS A 61 14.94 -9.62 -3.80
N GLU A 62 14.07 -8.62 -3.95
CA GLU A 62 14.40 -7.19 -3.91
C GLU A 62 14.59 -6.69 -2.47
N PHE A 63 13.79 -7.20 -1.54
CA PHE A 63 13.80 -6.82 -0.12
C PHE A 63 13.74 -8.06 0.78
N PRO A 64 14.79 -8.90 0.81
CA PRO A 64 14.80 -10.14 1.59
C PRO A 64 14.60 -9.91 3.08
N GLU A 65 15.26 -8.89 3.66
CA GLU A 65 15.12 -8.59 5.10
C GLU A 65 13.69 -8.15 5.45
N LEU A 66 13.11 -7.22 4.67
CA LEU A 66 11.71 -6.79 4.88
C LEU A 66 10.72 -7.93 4.65
N TYR A 67 11.01 -8.85 3.75
CA TYR A 67 10.18 -10.02 3.51
C TYR A 67 10.16 -10.93 4.74
N GLU A 68 11.32 -11.24 5.33
CA GLU A 68 11.38 -12.07 6.54
C GLU A 68 10.73 -11.37 7.73
N ASP A 69 11.03 -10.08 7.96
CA ASP A 69 10.39 -9.30 9.02
C ASP A 69 8.86 -9.26 8.88
N PHE A 70 8.35 -9.11 7.65
CA PHE A 70 6.91 -9.16 7.39
C PHE A 70 6.32 -10.53 7.74
N ASN A 71 6.96 -11.63 7.34
CA ASN A 71 6.48 -12.98 7.68
C ASN A 71 6.53 -13.26 9.19
N CYS A 72 7.45 -12.64 9.92
CA CYS A 72 7.48 -12.71 11.38
C CYS A 72 6.40 -11.84 12.06
N ALA A 73 5.96 -10.76 11.41
CA ALA A 73 5.00 -9.81 11.95
C ALA A 73 3.54 -10.16 11.65
N VAL A 74 3.26 -10.94 10.59
CA VAL A 74 1.88 -11.25 10.21
C VAL A 74 1.17 -12.08 11.30
N PRO A 75 -0.08 -11.71 11.66
CA PRO A 75 -0.85 -12.47 12.64
C PRO A 75 -1.33 -13.79 12.04
N ALA A 76 -1.68 -14.75 12.91
CA ALA A 76 -2.21 -16.06 12.53
C ALA A 76 -1.39 -16.78 11.43
N PRO A 77 -0.09 -17.06 11.69
CA PRO A 77 0.85 -17.51 10.67
C PRO A 77 0.44 -18.81 9.98
N ASP A 78 -0.31 -19.68 10.65
CA ASP A 78 -0.86 -20.91 10.07
C ASP A 78 -1.77 -20.66 8.85
N TYR A 79 -2.39 -19.48 8.78
CA TYR A 79 -3.24 -19.05 7.66
C TYR A 79 -2.55 -18.05 6.73
N THR A 80 -1.68 -17.19 7.25
CA THR A 80 -1.19 -16.00 6.53
C THR A 80 0.19 -16.17 5.91
N THR A 81 1.01 -17.08 6.42
CA THR A 81 2.36 -17.34 5.87
C THR A 81 2.32 -18.36 4.73
N ARG A 82 3.35 -18.36 3.86
CA ARG A 82 3.45 -19.31 2.73
C ARG A 82 3.66 -20.74 3.20
N GLU A 83 4.18 -20.92 4.40
CA GLU A 83 4.43 -22.20 5.04
C GLU A 83 3.31 -22.61 6.01
N GLY A 84 2.27 -21.78 6.12
CA GLY A 84 1.11 -22.03 6.97
C GLY A 84 0.36 -23.29 6.58
N ILE A 85 0.13 -24.16 7.56
CA ILE A 85 -0.54 -25.47 7.35
C ILE A 85 -2.01 -25.34 6.95
N LEU A 86 -2.64 -24.20 7.21
CA LEU A 86 -4.03 -23.88 6.86
C LEU A 86 -4.13 -22.92 5.67
N ASN A 87 -2.99 -22.49 5.12
CA ASN A 87 -2.94 -21.70 3.90
C ASN A 87 -2.96 -22.62 2.68
N LEU A 88 -4.05 -22.66 1.91
CA LEU A 88 -4.09 -23.47 0.67
C LEU A 88 -3.02 -23.04 -0.36
N GLY A 89 -2.49 -21.83 -0.25
CA GLY A 89 -1.33 -21.35 -1.00
C GLY A 89 -0.04 -22.13 -0.73
N SER A 90 0.08 -22.82 0.41
CA SER A 90 1.24 -23.66 0.75
C SER A 90 1.18 -25.05 0.09
N CYS A 91 0.00 -25.46 -0.37
CA CYS A 91 -0.28 -26.81 -0.87
C CYS A 91 -0.04 -27.00 -2.38
N TYR A 92 0.52 -25.99 -3.07
CA TYR A 92 0.78 -26.12 -4.51
C TYR A 92 1.87 -27.16 -4.80
N PRO A 93 1.67 -28.08 -5.77
CA PRO A 93 2.69 -29.04 -6.15
C PRO A 93 3.98 -28.36 -6.63
N ALA A 94 5.12 -29.01 -6.38
CA ALA A 94 6.40 -28.55 -6.89
C ALA A 94 6.36 -28.39 -8.43
N GLY A 95 6.89 -27.27 -8.93
CA GLY A 95 6.94 -26.98 -10.37
C GLY A 95 5.67 -26.34 -10.96
N VAL A 96 4.62 -26.13 -10.17
CA VAL A 96 3.43 -25.38 -10.60
C VAL A 96 3.65 -23.88 -10.40
N LEU A 97 3.23 -23.06 -11.36
CA LEU A 97 3.17 -21.61 -11.20
C LEU A 97 2.12 -21.26 -10.15
N GLN A 98 2.59 -20.81 -8.99
CA GLN A 98 1.71 -20.31 -7.93
C GLN A 98 1.21 -18.91 -8.29
N PRO A 99 -0.06 -18.57 -7.96
CA PRO A 99 -0.53 -17.21 -8.06
C PRO A 99 0.33 -16.28 -7.19
N ASN A 100 0.51 -15.04 -7.62
CA ASN A 100 1.22 -14.05 -6.83
C ASN A 100 0.35 -13.60 -5.63
N LEU A 101 0.51 -14.27 -4.49
CA LEU A 101 -0.17 -13.95 -3.23
C LEU A 101 0.48 -12.81 -2.43
N GLY A 102 1.55 -12.19 -2.95
CA GLY A 102 2.27 -11.11 -2.27
C GLY A 102 3.54 -11.57 -1.52
N PRO A 103 4.05 -10.75 -0.58
CA PRO A 103 3.45 -9.51 -0.06
C PRO A 103 3.43 -8.37 -1.10
N LYS A 104 2.51 -7.41 -0.91
CA LYS A 104 2.41 -6.16 -1.70
C LYS A 104 2.53 -4.97 -0.76
N MET A 105 3.19 -3.90 -1.20
CA MET A 105 3.29 -2.67 -0.42
C MET A 105 2.36 -1.60 -0.98
N TYR A 106 1.68 -0.89 -0.09
CA TYR A 106 0.79 0.22 -0.43
C TYR A 106 1.32 1.48 0.25
N ASN A 107 1.77 2.46 -0.54
CA ASN A 107 2.31 3.72 -0.02
C ASN A 107 1.54 4.88 -0.63
N ALA A 108 1.01 5.77 0.20
CA ALA A 108 0.17 6.88 -0.25
C ALA A 108 0.40 8.13 0.60
N TRP A 109 0.12 9.29 0.02
CA TRP A 109 -0.09 10.52 0.76
C TRP A 109 -1.42 10.48 1.53
N PRO A 110 -1.53 11.28 2.60
CA PRO A 110 -2.79 11.40 3.32
C PRO A 110 -3.88 11.97 2.40
N SER A 111 -5.10 11.48 2.60
CA SER A 111 -6.32 12.08 2.07
C SER A 111 -7.18 12.57 3.24
N SER A 112 -8.38 13.08 2.95
CA SER A 112 -9.33 13.54 3.96
C SER A 112 -10.66 12.82 3.81
N GLU A 113 -11.35 12.59 4.93
CA GLU A 113 -12.72 12.07 4.97
C GLU A 113 -13.79 13.19 4.91
N VAL A 114 -13.37 14.46 4.98
CA VAL A 114 -14.31 15.59 4.86
C VAL A 114 -14.83 15.73 3.43
N ALA A 115 -15.93 16.47 3.27
CA ALA A 115 -16.50 16.74 1.95
C ALA A 115 -15.46 17.32 0.98
N GLY A 116 -15.29 16.66 -0.18
CA GLY A 116 -14.24 16.97 -1.17
C GLY A 116 -12.96 16.13 -1.04
N GLY A 117 -12.91 15.21 -0.07
CA GLY A 117 -11.90 14.16 0.04
C GLY A 117 -12.10 13.01 -0.97
N HIS A 118 -11.09 12.15 -1.10
CA HIS A 118 -11.10 11.05 -2.08
C HIS A 118 -10.45 9.79 -1.48
N GLY A 119 -10.97 8.61 -1.81
CA GLY A 119 -10.37 7.34 -1.39
C GLY A 119 -9.05 7.06 -2.12
N MET A 120 -8.03 6.62 -1.37
CA MET A 120 -6.72 6.22 -1.94
C MET A 120 -6.73 4.81 -2.55
N THR A 121 -7.69 3.99 -2.12
CA THR A 121 -7.98 2.68 -2.69
C THR A 121 -9.46 2.68 -2.99
N TRP A 122 -9.82 2.46 -4.25
CA TRP A 122 -11.21 2.41 -4.65
C TRP A 122 -11.86 1.12 -4.14
N LEU A 123 -13.17 1.15 -4.00
CA LEU A 123 -13.95 -0.03 -3.66
C LEU A 123 -13.64 -1.15 -4.67
N HIS A 124 -13.26 -2.31 -4.16
CA HIS A 124 -13.01 -3.51 -4.94
C HIS A 124 -13.23 -4.74 -4.07
N MET A 125 -13.24 -5.91 -4.71
CA MET A 125 -13.30 -7.20 -4.03
C MET A 125 -12.03 -7.98 -4.35
N ASP A 126 -11.34 -8.43 -3.31
CA ASP A 126 -10.24 -9.36 -3.45
C ASP A 126 -10.75 -10.79 -3.70
N ILE A 127 -10.10 -11.48 -4.63
CA ILE A 127 -10.44 -12.87 -4.99
C ILE A 127 -9.93 -13.87 -3.93
N ALA A 128 -8.92 -13.49 -3.16
CA ALA A 128 -8.31 -14.30 -2.11
C ALA A 128 -8.42 -13.60 -0.75
N ASN A 129 -8.24 -14.35 0.33
CA ASN A 129 -8.14 -13.75 1.66
C ASN A 129 -6.86 -12.92 1.79
N MET A 130 -6.97 -11.77 2.46
CA MET A 130 -5.88 -10.82 2.62
C MET A 130 -5.77 -10.37 4.07
N VAL A 131 -4.53 -10.09 4.50
CA VAL A 131 -4.23 -9.37 5.73
C VAL A 131 -3.48 -8.10 5.37
N ASN A 132 -3.94 -6.96 5.89
CA ASN A 132 -3.31 -5.66 5.70
C ASN A 132 -2.73 -5.19 7.03
N ILE A 133 -1.47 -4.76 7.04
CA ILE A 133 -0.77 -4.28 8.24
C ILE A 133 -0.27 -2.87 7.95
N MET A 134 -0.64 -1.92 8.81
CA MET A 134 -0.11 -0.56 8.75
C MET A 134 1.21 -0.51 9.51
N LEU A 135 2.32 -0.51 8.77
CA LEU A 135 3.67 -0.53 9.35
C LEU A 135 4.22 0.87 9.66
N TYR A 136 3.72 1.89 8.95
CA TYR A 136 4.17 3.26 9.10
C TYR A 136 3.06 4.24 8.75
N ALA A 137 2.93 5.27 9.56
CA ALA A 137 2.17 6.46 9.26
C ALA A 137 3.01 7.68 9.69
N ALA A 138 3.11 8.67 8.82
CA ALA A 138 3.85 9.88 9.12
C ALA A 138 3.03 10.74 10.07
N PRO A 139 3.63 11.34 11.11
CA PRO A 139 2.93 12.27 11.98
C PRO A 139 2.30 13.40 11.17
N SER A 140 1.09 13.78 11.57
CA SER A 140 0.43 14.95 10.97
C SER A 140 1.23 16.21 11.30
N THR A 141 1.49 17.03 10.30
CA THR A 141 2.23 18.30 10.45
C THR A 141 1.30 19.50 10.72
N GLY A 142 -0.02 19.26 10.84
CA GLY A 142 -1.06 20.26 11.11
C GLY A 142 -1.75 20.05 12.46
N ASN A 143 -2.47 21.08 12.92
CA ASN A 143 -3.18 21.09 14.21
C ASN A 143 -4.66 20.66 14.09
N ASP A 144 -5.08 20.25 12.91
CA ASP A 144 -6.44 19.90 12.51
C ASP A 144 -6.77 18.41 12.67
N VAL A 145 -5.82 17.62 13.16
CA VAL A 145 -5.98 16.18 13.44
C VAL A 145 -6.04 15.98 14.95
N ALA A 146 -7.12 15.33 15.41
CA ALA A 146 -7.30 14.96 16.81
C ALA A 146 -6.05 14.23 17.34
N GLU A 147 -5.72 14.44 18.62
CA GLU A 147 -4.47 13.92 19.21
C GLU A 147 -4.32 12.40 19.04
N GLU A 148 -5.43 11.66 19.15
CA GLU A 148 -5.53 10.22 18.93
C GLU A 148 -5.24 9.76 17.49
N HIS A 149 -5.38 10.65 16.51
CA HIS A 149 -5.10 10.40 15.09
C HIS A 149 -3.78 11.00 14.62
N GLN A 150 -3.03 11.69 15.51
CA GLN A 150 -1.71 12.26 15.22
C GLN A 150 -0.71 11.28 14.60
N PRO A 151 -0.64 9.98 14.99
CA PRO A 151 0.26 9.03 14.35
C PRO A 151 -0.03 8.83 12.85
N GLY A 152 -1.22 9.26 12.39
CA GLY A 152 -1.75 9.00 11.07
C GLY A 152 -2.50 7.66 11.03
N VAL A 153 -3.66 7.65 10.40
CA VAL A 153 -4.52 6.46 10.27
C VAL A 153 -4.94 6.26 8.82
N ALA A 154 -5.47 5.06 8.54
CA ALA A 154 -6.24 4.78 7.34
C ALA A 154 -7.66 4.41 7.78
N ALA A 155 -8.66 5.05 7.20
CA ALA A 155 -10.05 4.67 7.36
C ALA A 155 -10.43 3.59 6.34
N TRP A 156 -11.20 2.60 6.78
CA TRP A 156 -11.60 1.44 5.96
C TRP A 156 -13.11 1.23 6.07
N ASP A 157 -13.79 1.29 4.95
CA ASP A 157 -15.16 0.81 4.80
C ASP A 157 -15.14 -0.61 4.23
N ILE A 158 -15.62 -1.58 5.00
CA ILE A 158 -15.66 -3.00 4.62
C ILE A 158 -17.11 -3.45 4.53
N PHE A 159 -17.48 -4.05 3.40
CA PHE A 159 -18.84 -4.49 3.12
C PHE A 159 -18.92 -6.01 3.06
N GLU A 160 -20.02 -6.56 3.57
CA GLU A 160 -20.28 -8.00 3.42
C GLU A 160 -20.63 -8.34 1.97
N LEU A 161 -20.15 -9.49 1.50
CA LEU A 161 -20.43 -10.04 0.17
C LEU A 161 -21.93 -10.20 -0.13
N LYS A 162 -22.74 -10.38 0.92
CA LYS A 162 -24.20 -10.57 0.80
C LYS A 162 -24.98 -9.27 0.86
N THR A 163 -24.32 -8.12 1.00
CA THR A 163 -25.00 -6.83 1.07
C THR A 163 -25.73 -6.59 -0.27
N PRO A 164 -27.06 -6.44 -0.28
CA PRO A 164 -27.87 -6.37 -1.51
C PRO A 164 -27.71 -5.05 -2.29
N THR A 165 -26.83 -4.15 -1.87
CA THR A 165 -26.53 -2.92 -2.59
C THR A 165 -25.72 -3.25 -3.83
N ARG A 166 -26.34 -3.00 -4.98
CA ARG A 166 -25.76 -3.11 -6.32
C ARG A 166 -24.66 -2.05 -6.48
N PHE A 167 -23.46 -2.32 -5.99
CA PHE A 167 -22.28 -1.56 -6.37
C PHE A 167 -21.86 -2.05 -7.75
N GLU A 168 -22.12 -1.26 -8.78
CA GLU A 168 -21.53 -1.49 -10.11
C GLU A 168 -20.07 -1.02 -10.05
N LEU A 169 -19.16 -1.98 -9.91
CA LEU A 169 -17.72 -1.76 -10.01
C LEU A 169 -17.37 -1.66 -11.50
N PHE A 170 -17.11 -0.45 -12.00
CA PHE A 170 -16.64 -0.18 -13.37
C PHE A 170 -15.12 -0.30 -13.48
#